data_AF-A0A8C3BQB1-F1
#
_entry.id   AF-A0A8C3BQB1-F1
#
_cell.length_a   1.000
_cell.length_b   1.000
_cell.length_c   1.000
_cell.angle_alpha   90.00
_cell.angle_beta   90.00
_cell.angle_gamma   90.00
#
_symmetry.space_group_name_H-M   'P 1'
#
loop_
_entity.id
_entity.type
_entity.pdbx_description
1 polymer ?
#
loop_
_entity_poly.entity_id
_entity_poly.type
_entity_poly.pdbx_seq_one_letter_code
_entity_poly.pdbx_strand_id
1 'polypeptide(L)'
;MECGVGKHWTEEEVKALLSVWSEKSIRKQLRGTLRNKGIFIYIAKRLQELGVCRDWKQCRAKYKNLKYEYRTVKYAHNSGDATKTMKFFHDLDAILRYEPVLQLGAEENGRCSATEAQLNASPTTDSTQGNKKNSCYFLSLLKTKQTHKPARANRAKAQVCG
;
A
#
# COMPACT_ATOMS: atom_id res chain seq x y z
N MET A 1 5.40 -23.39 -20.20
CA MET A 1 5.89 -22.87 -18.90
C MET A 1 4.67 -22.41 -18.11
N GLU A 2 4.21 -23.23 -17.17
CA GLU A 2 3.07 -22.85 -16.32
C GLU A 2 3.54 -21.84 -15.27
N CYS A 3 2.82 -20.73 -15.19
CA CYS A 3 3.12 -19.66 -14.25
C CYS A 3 2.60 -20.08 -12.87
N GLY A 4 3.46 -20.71 -12.07
CA GLY A 4 3.07 -21.40 -10.84
C GLY A 4 2.28 -20.54 -9.86
N VAL A 5 1.15 -21.07 -9.40
CA VAL A 5 0.24 -20.50 -8.39
C VAL A 5 0.86 -20.57 -6.98
N GLY A 6 2.15 -20.26 -6.83
CA GLY A 6 2.83 -20.26 -5.54
C GLY A 6 2.32 -19.10 -4.67
N LYS A 7 1.88 -19.36 -3.44
CA LYS A 7 1.54 -18.26 -2.49
C LYS A 7 2.78 -17.59 -1.88
N HIS A 8 3.89 -18.32 -1.84
CA HIS A 8 5.14 -17.88 -1.20
C HIS A 8 6.05 -17.21 -2.22
N TRP A 9 6.60 -16.06 -1.86
CA TRP A 9 7.63 -15.35 -2.63
C TRP A 9 8.99 -15.69 -2.03
N THR A 10 9.91 -16.22 -2.82
CA THR A 10 11.31 -16.41 -2.39
C THR A 10 12.04 -15.07 -2.35
N GLU A 11 13.22 -15.07 -1.73
CA GLU A 11 14.04 -13.86 -1.64
C GLU A 11 14.49 -13.37 -3.01
N GLU A 12 14.87 -14.30 -3.89
CA GLU A 12 15.32 -14.06 -5.26
C GLU A 12 14.19 -13.44 -6.09
N GLU A 13 12.97 -13.95 -5.95
CA GLU A 13 11.79 -13.40 -6.63
C GLU A 13 11.48 -11.98 -6.16
N VAL A 14 11.63 -11.69 -4.86
CA VAL A 14 11.43 -10.34 -4.33
C VAL A 14 12.52 -9.40 -4.82
N LYS A 15 13.78 -9.83 -4.84
CA LYS A 15 14.90 -9.05 -5.39
C LYS A 15 14.67 -8.74 -6.87
N ALA A 16 14.21 -9.71 -7.66
CA ALA A 16 13.86 -9.50 -9.06
C ALA A 16 12.74 -8.45 -9.20
N LEU A 17 11.70 -8.52 -8.36
CA LEU A 17 10.61 -7.54 -8.36
C LEU A 17 11.11 -6.13 -7.99
N LEU A 18 11.97 -6.01 -6.98
CA LEU A 18 12.55 -4.73 -6.57
C LEU A 18 13.45 -4.15 -7.67
N SER A 19 14.23 -4.99 -8.34
CA SER A 19 15.08 -4.61 -9.47
C SER A 19 14.25 -4.00 -10.61
N VAL A 20 13.22 -4.70 -11.08
CA VAL A 20 12.30 -4.19 -12.11
C VAL A 20 11.62 -2.91 -11.64
N TRP A 21 11.11 -2.89 -10.41
CA TRP A 21 10.44 -1.70 -9.86
C TRP A 21 11.36 -0.48 -9.74
N SER A 22 12.67 -0.67 -9.50
CA SER A 22 13.63 0.43 -9.39
C SER A 22 13.81 1.23 -10.70
N GLU A 23 13.42 0.66 -11.85
CA GLU A 23 13.46 1.31 -13.16
C GLU A 23 12.73 2.66 -13.15
N LYS A 24 13.39 3.71 -13.67
CA LYS A 24 12.88 5.09 -13.63
C LYS A 24 11.51 5.23 -14.32
N SER A 25 11.31 4.55 -15.43
CA SER A 25 10.06 4.53 -16.21
C SER A 25 8.89 3.95 -15.39
N ILE A 26 9.13 2.85 -14.68
CA ILE A 26 8.15 2.17 -13.85
C ILE A 26 7.77 3.04 -12.64
N ARG A 27 8.76 3.60 -11.93
CA ARG A 27 8.50 4.54 -10.83
C ARG A 27 7.66 5.74 -11.28
N LYS A 28 8.00 6.36 -12.41
CA LYS A 28 7.25 7.51 -12.94
C LYS A 28 5.79 7.16 -13.23
N GLN A 29 5.54 6.00 -13.84
CA GLN A 29 4.17 5.56 -14.14
C GLN A 29 3.37 5.23 -12.87
N LEU A 30 4.01 4.59 -11.88
CA LEU A 30 3.36 4.24 -10.62
C LEU A 30 3.00 5.46 -9.74
N ARG A 31 3.67 6.61 -9.94
CA ARG A 31 3.37 7.87 -9.24
C ARG A 31 2.08 8.54 -9.73
N GLY A 32 1.86 8.58 -11.04
CA GLY A 32 0.93 9.51 -11.66
C GLY A 32 -0.49 9.00 -11.90
N THR A 33 -0.77 7.71 -11.67
CA THR A 33 -2.08 7.15 -11.99
C THR A 33 -2.55 6.09 -11.00
N LEU A 34 -3.87 6.01 -10.83
CA LEU A 34 -4.54 4.94 -10.10
C LEU A 34 -4.76 3.71 -10.99
N ARG A 35 -4.72 3.90 -12.32
CA ARG A 35 -4.98 2.86 -13.31
C ARG A 35 -3.69 2.13 -13.70
N ASN A 36 -3.09 1.46 -12.72
CA ASN A 36 -1.77 0.82 -12.85
C ASN A 36 -1.81 -0.61 -13.40
N LYS A 37 -2.91 -1.05 -14.01
CA LYS A 37 -3.02 -2.43 -14.52
C LYS A 37 -1.95 -2.71 -15.58
N GLY A 38 -1.78 -1.81 -16.56
CA GLY A 38 -0.82 -1.96 -17.65
C GLY A 38 0.62 -2.09 -17.14
N ILE A 39 1.00 -1.27 -16.16
CA ILE A 39 2.34 -1.32 -15.60
C ILE A 39 2.61 -2.63 -14.82
N PHE A 40 1.62 -3.17 -14.11
CA PHE A 40 1.79 -4.48 -13.46
C PHE A 40 1.83 -5.65 -14.44
N ILE A 41 1.15 -5.55 -15.59
CA ILE A 41 1.30 -6.53 -16.69
C ILE A 41 2.71 -6.46 -17.25
N TYR A 42 3.24 -5.25 -17.47
CA TYR A 42 4.62 -5.06 -17.91
C TYR A 42 5.63 -5.63 -16.92
N ILE A 43 5.47 -5.34 -15.62
CA ILE A 43 6.32 -5.91 -14.54
C ILE A 43 6.29 -7.44 -14.56
N ALA A 44 5.11 -8.05 -14.70
CA ALA A 44 4.98 -9.51 -14.75
C ALA A 44 5.75 -10.12 -15.94
N LYS A 45 5.69 -9.49 -17.12
CA LYS A 45 6.49 -9.91 -18.29
C LYS A 45 7.99 -9.81 -18.04
N ARG A 46 8.44 -8.69 -17.48
CA ARG A 46 9.86 -8.48 -17.12
C ARG A 46 10.35 -9.49 -16.09
N LEU A 47 9.51 -9.85 -15.11
CA LEU A 47 9.83 -10.92 -14.16
C LEU A 47 9.96 -12.28 -14.84
N GLN A 48 9.09 -12.59 -15.80
CA GLN A 48 9.16 -13.83 -16.55
C GLN A 48 10.48 -13.96 -17.35
N GLU A 49 10.96 -12.86 -17.94
CA GLU A 49 12.28 -12.80 -18.60
C GLU A 49 13.44 -13.11 -17.63
N LEU A 50 13.26 -12.81 -16.34
CA LEU A 50 14.22 -13.13 -15.27
C LEU A 50 13.99 -14.53 -14.67
N GLY A 51 13.13 -15.36 -15.28
CA GLY A 51 12.79 -16.70 -14.80
C GLY A 51 11.77 -16.72 -13.65
N VAL A 52 11.20 -15.57 -13.29
CA VAL A 52 10.22 -15.43 -12.21
C VAL A 52 8.80 -15.40 -12.79
N CYS A 53 8.13 -16.54 -12.69
CA CYS A 53 6.79 -16.72 -13.20
C CYS A 53 5.72 -16.22 -12.21
N ARG A 54 5.25 -14.97 -12.36
CA ARG A 54 4.18 -14.37 -11.52
C ARG A 54 3.14 -13.60 -12.32
N ASP A 55 1.86 -13.72 -11.95
CA ASP A 55 0.76 -12.92 -12.53
C ASP A 55 0.84 -11.46 -12.06
N TRP A 56 0.34 -10.53 -12.88
CA TRP A 56 0.31 -9.10 -12.58
C TRP A 56 -0.45 -8.79 -11.29
N LYS A 57 -1.48 -9.57 -10.95
CA LYS A 57 -2.22 -9.43 -9.68
C LYS A 57 -1.34 -9.77 -8.49
N GLN A 58 -0.54 -10.83 -8.60
CA GLN A 58 0.41 -11.24 -7.55
C GLN A 58 1.52 -10.18 -7.40
N CYS A 59 2.06 -9.67 -8.50
CA CYS A 59 3.05 -8.59 -8.51
C CYS A 59 2.50 -7.34 -7.80
N ARG A 60 1.27 -6.93 -8.13
CA ARG A 60 0.60 -5.79 -7.49
C ARG A 60 0.40 -6.01 -5.99
N ALA A 61 -0.05 -7.19 -5.59
CA ALA A 61 -0.24 -7.51 -4.18
C ALA A 61 1.08 -7.44 -3.41
N LYS A 62 2.14 -8.05 -3.94
CA LYS A 62 3.47 -8.05 -3.32
C LYS A 62 4.06 -6.64 -3.23
N TYR A 63 3.95 -5.84 -4.30
CA TYR A 63 4.31 -4.42 -4.29
C TYR A 63 3.64 -3.64 -3.16
N LYS A 64 2.32 -3.80 -3.00
CA LYS A 64 1.58 -3.11 -1.92
C LYS A 64 2.05 -3.55 -0.54
N ASN A 65 2.29 -4.86 -0.37
CA ASN A 65 2.77 -5.42 0.89
C ASN A 65 4.16 -4.87 1.26
N LEU A 66 5.11 -4.86 0.32
CA LEU A 66 6.46 -4.32 0.53
C LEU A 66 6.43 -2.85 0.93
N LYS A 67 5.63 -2.02 0.25
CA LYS A 67 5.45 -0.60 0.64
C LYS A 67 4.89 -0.46 2.05
N TYR A 68 3.96 -1.32 2.45
CA TYR A 68 3.36 -1.28 3.78
C TYR A 68 4.38 -1.64 4.87
N GLU A 69 5.09 -2.75 4.70
CA GLU A 69 6.13 -3.18 5.64
C GLU A 69 7.20 -2.09 5.81
N TYR A 70 7.67 -1.50 4.71
CA TYR A 70 8.63 -0.39 4.74
C TYR A 70 8.12 0.80 5.52
N ARG A 71 6.89 1.26 5.26
CA ARG A 71 6.31 2.39 5.99
C ARG A 71 6.15 2.09 7.47
N THR A 72 5.83 0.85 7.82
CA THR A 72 5.69 0.40 9.21
C THR A 72 7.03 0.45 9.94
N VAL A 73 8.09 -0.11 9.34
CA VAL A 73 9.45 -0.06 9.92
C VAL A 73 9.95 1.37 10.01
N LYS A 74 9.81 2.17 8.94
CA LYS A 74 10.23 3.57 8.92
C LYS A 74 9.53 4.41 9.98
N TYR A 75 8.23 4.18 10.21
CA TYR A 75 7.49 4.86 11.26
C TYR A 75 7.97 4.47 12.67
N ALA A 76 8.25 3.18 12.90
CA ALA A 76 8.78 2.70 14.17
C ALA A 76 10.15 3.32 14.49
N HIS A 77 11.06 3.32 13.50
CA HIS A 77 12.38 3.97 13.62
C HIS A 77 12.27 5.45 13.96
N ASN A 78 11.39 6.19 13.26
CA ASN A 78 11.15 7.61 13.54
C ASN A 78 10.53 7.87 14.92
N SER A 79 9.90 6.85 15.53
CA SER A 79 9.32 6.92 16.88
C SER A 79 10.29 6.44 17.97
N GLY A 80 11.54 6.11 17.60
CA GLY A 80 12.58 5.64 18.52
C GLY A 80 12.67 4.12 18.70
N ASP A 81 11.78 3.35 18.05
CA ASP A 81 11.83 1.88 18.10
C ASP A 81 12.67 1.33 16.93
N ALA A 82 13.97 1.17 17.17
CA ALA A 82 14.91 0.58 16.21
C ALA A 82 14.86 -0.96 16.13
N THR A 83 14.09 -1.62 16.99
CA THR A 83 14.05 -3.09 17.05
C THR A 83 13.29 -3.70 15.87
N LYS A 84 12.34 -2.95 15.30
CA LYS A 84 11.63 -3.38 14.10
C LYS A 84 12.55 -3.28 12.90
N THR A 85 12.71 -4.39 12.18
CA THR A 85 13.50 -4.44 10.95
C THR A 85 12.73 -5.17 9.86
N MET A 86 13.13 -4.95 8.61
CA MET A 86 12.69 -5.77 7.48
C MET A 86 13.87 -6.01 6.55
N LYS A 87 13.87 -7.18 5.92
CA LYS A 87 15.00 -7.63 5.08
C LYS A 87 15.32 -6.67 3.94
N PHE A 88 14.30 -6.11 3.29
CA PHE A 88 14.44 -5.26 2.09
C PHE A 88 14.35 -3.77 2.40
N PHE A 89 14.65 -3.35 3.63
CA PHE A 89 14.47 -1.96 4.06
C PHE A 89 15.31 -0.99 3.20
N HIS A 90 16.59 -1.29 3.02
CA HIS A 90 17.53 -0.42 2.29
C HIS A 90 17.19 -0.33 0.80
N ASP A 91 16.85 -1.45 0.16
CA ASP A 91 16.44 -1.48 -1.25
C ASP A 91 15.17 -0.62 -1.45
N LEU A 92 14.19 -0.77 -0.57
CA LEU A 92 12.97 0.03 -0.61
C LEU A 92 13.22 1.50 -0.31
N ASP A 93 14.10 1.82 0.65
CA ASP A 93 14.46 3.19 0.97
C ASP A 93 15.13 3.88 -0.24
N ALA A 94 16.03 3.18 -0.96
CA ALA A 94 16.66 3.69 -2.18
C ALA A 94 15.65 3.95 -3.31
N ILE A 95 14.65 3.07 -3.46
CA ILE A 95 13.59 3.20 -4.47
C ILE A 95 12.63 4.34 -4.11
N LEU A 96 12.25 4.46 -2.83
CA LEU A 96 11.18 5.31 -2.32
C LEU A 96 11.62 6.69 -1.81
N ARG A 97 12.89 6.91 -1.46
CA ARG A 97 13.39 8.23 -0.99
C ARG A 97 13.23 9.35 -2.02
N TYR A 98 13.13 9.00 -3.29
CA TYR A 98 12.88 9.94 -4.39
C TYR A 98 11.40 10.12 -4.73
N GLU A 99 10.50 9.58 -3.90
CA GLU A 99 9.07 9.89 -3.97
C GLU A 99 8.84 11.12 -3.10
N PRO A 100 8.49 12.29 -3.66
CA PRO A 100 7.87 13.33 -2.87
C PRO A 100 6.61 12.69 -2.29
N VAL A 101 6.61 12.51 -0.97
CA VAL A 101 5.37 12.26 -0.25
C VAL A 101 4.56 13.54 -0.51
N LEU A 102 3.66 13.51 -1.49
CA LEU A 102 2.51 14.39 -1.44
C LEU A 102 1.84 14.00 -0.13
N GLN A 103 2.10 14.84 0.86
CA GLN A 103 1.51 14.82 2.17
C GLN A 103 0.01 14.65 1.92
N LEU A 104 -0.52 13.47 2.23
CA LEU A 104 -1.96 13.31 2.38
C LEU A 104 -2.32 14.10 3.64
N GLY A 105 -2.51 15.39 3.43
CA GLY A 105 -2.93 16.39 4.40
C GLY A 105 -3.79 17.40 3.65
N ALA A 106 -5.07 17.39 4.00
CA ALA A 106 -6.13 18.31 3.60
C ALA A 106 -6.59 18.26 2.14
N GLU A 107 -7.87 17.93 1.97
CA GLU A 107 -8.64 18.18 0.76
C GLU A 107 -8.84 19.69 0.56
N GLU A 108 -8.84 20.15 -0.69
CA GLU A 108 -9.91 21.01 -1.18
C GLU A 108 -9.99 21.04 -2.73
N ASN A 109 -11.19 20.78 -3.23
CA ASN A 109 -11.83 21.33 -4.44
C ASN A 109 -11.07 21.38 -5.79
N GLY A 110 -11.57 20.57 -6.74
CA GLY A 110 -11.21 20.69 -8.16
C GLY A 110 -12.13 19.89 -9.08
N ARG A 111 -13.41 20.26 -9.11
CA ARG A 111 -14.48 19.80 -10.02
C ARG A 111 -14.04 19.79 -11.50
N CYS A 112 -14.43 18.76 -12.25
CA CYS A 112 -14.91 18.92 -13.64
C CYS A 112 -15.78 17.73 -14.05
N SER A 113 -17.03 18.04 -14.44
CA SER A 113 -18.02 17.13 -15.02
C SER A 113 -17.85 17.04 -16.54
N ALA A 114 -18.12 15.87 -17.13
CA ALA A 114 -18.62 15.78 -18.51
C ALA A 114 -19.39 14.46 -18.73
N THR A 115 -20.71 14.64 -18.86
CA THR A 115 -21.77 13.93 -19.60
C THR A 115 -21.52 12.58 -20.31
N GLU A 116 -22.36 11.61 -19.91
CA GLU A 116 -23.19 10.65 -20.67
C GLU A 116 -22.75 10.07 -22.04
N ALA A 117 -22.79 8.74 -22.13
CA ALA A 117 -23.62 8.03 -23.11
C ALA A 117 -23.96 6.61 -22.60
N GLN A 118 -25.26 6.38 -22.42
CA GLN A 118 -25.93 5.14 -22.05
C GLN A 118 -26.02 4.17 -23.23
N LEU A 119 -25.70 2.89 -23.02
CA LEU A 119 -26.32 1.75 -23.73
C LEU A 119 -26.42 0.53 -22.78
N ASN A 120 -27.66 0.12 -22.51
CA ASN A 120 -28.10 -1.12 -21.83
C ASN A 120 -27.95 -2.33 -22.81
N ALA A 121 -27.96 -3.63 -22.48
CA ALA A 121 -28.41 -4.47 -21.36
C ALA A 121 -27.64 -5.84 -21.41
N SER A 122 -27.13 -6.41 -20.30
CA SER A 122 -27.64 -7.58 -19.54
C SER A 122 -27.36 -8.99 -20.15
N PRO A 123 -27.50 -10.12 -19.41
CA PRO A 123 -26.53 -10.63 -18.43
C PRO A 123 -26.16 -12.12 -18.65
N THR A 124 -24.98 -12.57 -18.24
CA THR A 124 -24.77 -13.99 -17.89
C THR A 124 -24.04 -14.10 -16.56
N THR A 125 -24.68 -14.84 -15.67
CA THR A 125 -24.25 -15.21 -14.33
C THR A 125 -23.14 -16.24 -14.40
N ASP A 126 -22.05 -16.03 -13.66
CA ASP A 126 -21.46 -17.13 -12.91
C ASP A 126 -20.88 -16.63 -11.58
N SER A 127 -21.04 -17.50 -10.60
CA SER A 127 -21.09 -17.22 -9.19
C SER A 127 -19.70 -17.19 -8.56
N THR A 128 -19.71 -16.74 -7.29
CA THR A 128 -18.89 -17.29 -6.19
C THR A 128 -17.86 -16.34 -5.59
N GLN A 129 -18.30 -15.80 -4.45
CA GLN A 129 -17.55 -15.45 -3.25
C GLN A 129 -16.67 -14.19 -3.28
N GLY A 130 -17.31 -13.11 -2.81
CA GLY A 130 -16.64 -11.90 -2.37
C GLY A 130 -15.60 -12.18 -1.28
N ASN A 131 -14.35 -11.81 -1.57
CA ASN A 131 -13.31 -11.75 -0.55
C ASN A 131 -13.28 -10.32 0.04
N LYS A 132 -14.23 -10.03 0.93
CA LYS A 132 -14.33 -8.80 1.75
C LYS A 132 -13.22 -8.72 2.82
N LYS A 133 -11.97 -9.10 2.52
CA LYS A 133 -10.86 -9.02 3.49
C LYS A 133 -9.84 -7.93 3.18
N ASN A 134 -9.99 -7.20 2.09
CA ASN A 134 -9.01 -6.18 1.69
C ASN A 134 -9.47 -4.73 1.97
N SER A 135 -10.66 -4.55 2.55
CA SER A 135 -11.18 -3.26 3.03
C SER A 135 -10.71 -2.92 4.45
N CYS A 136 -10.39 -3.93 5.26
CA CYS A 136 -10.11 -3.71 6.69
C CYS A 136 -8.69 -3.21 6.97
N TYR A 137 -7.69 -3.56 6.15
CA TYR A 137 -6.29 -3.20 6.43
C TYR A 137 -5.95 -1.72 6.13
N PHE A 138 -6.80 -1.01 5.38
CA PHE A 138 -6.61 0.42 5.14
C PHE A 138 -7.20 1.28 6.29
N LEU A 139 -8.17 0.74 7.05
CA LEU A 139 -8.88 1.49 8.09
C LEU A 139 -8.31 1.30 9.50
N SER A 140 -7.57 0.23 9.78
CA SER A 140 -6.96 0.01 11.11
C SER A 140 -5.86 1.02 11.44
N LEU A 141 -5.17 1.57 10.43
CA LEU A 141 -4.11 2.56 10.62
C LEU A 141 -4.60 4.02 10.60
N LEU A 142 -5.85 4.25 10.18
CA LEU A 142 -6.49 5.58 10.23
C LEU A 142 -7.31 5.77 11.51
N LYS A 143 -7.70 4.70 12.22
CA LYS A 143 -8.45 4.79 13.49
C LYS A 143 -7.60 4.98 14.75
N THR A 144 -6.27 4.86 14.68
CA THR A 144 -5.39 5.01 15.87
C THR A 144 -4.85 6.43 16.07
N LYS A 145 -5.39 7.43 15.36
CA LYS A 145 -5.12 8.85 15.62
C LYS A 145 -6.40 9.64 15.84
N GLN A 146 -7.10 9.42 16.96
CA GLN A 146 -7.94 10.46 17.56
C GLN A 146 -8.20 10.17 19.04
N THR A 147 -7.45 10.83 19.92
CA THR A 147 -7.86 11.46 21.21
C THR A 147 -6.63 11.63 22.10
N HIS A 148 -5.82 12.66 21.83
CA HIS A 148 -5.14 13.36 22.91
C HIS A 148 -5.99 14.58 23.24
N LYS A 149 -6.45 14.70 24.49
CA LYS A 149 -6.75 16.00 25.12
C LYS A 149 -5.93 16.11 26.41
N PRO A 150 -5.44 17.32 26.75
CA PRO A 150 -4.36 17.51 27.72
C PRO A 150 -4.86 17.68 29.17
N ALA A 151 -3.91 17.56 30.10
CA ALA A 151 -4.06 17.75 31.54
C ALA A 151 -4.55 19.15 31.93
N ARG A 152 -5.38 19.23 32.98
CA ARG A 152 -5.46 20.41 33.85
C ARG A 152 -5.73 19.98 35.28
N ALA A 153 -4.78 20.27 36.16
CA ALA A 153 -4.93 20.18 37.61
C ALA A 153 -5.96 21.21 38.11
N ASN A 154 -6.73 20.87 39.15
CA ASN A 154 -6.85 21.73 40.33
C ASN A 154 -7.50 21.02 41.53
N ARG A 155 -6.96 21.44 42.66
CA ARG A 155 -7.11 21.03 44.07
C ARG A 155 -8.39 21.60 44.70
N ALA A 156 -8.96 20.87 45.67
CA ALA A 156 -9.33 21.35 47.03
C ALA A 156 -10.74 20.98 47.56
N LYS A 157 -10.72 20.41 48.80
CA LYS A 157 -11.63 20.61 49.97
C LYS A 157 -13.06 20.04 49.87
N ALA A 158 -13.69 19.50 50.92
CA ALA A 158 -13.45 19.32 52.36
C ALA A 158 -14.54 18.39 52.95
N GLN A 159 -14.39 17.96 54.22
CA GLN A 159 -15.46 17.72 55.24
C GLN A 159 -16.54 16.62 54.95
N VAL A 160 -17.03 15.79 55.87
CA VAL A 160 -16.80 15.52 57.30
C VAL A 160 -17.55 14.22 57.66
N CYS A 161 -17.14 13.58 58.76
CA CYS A 161 -17.76 12.42 59.42
C CYS A 161 -19.22 12.64 59.88
N GLY A 162 -19.95 11.55 60.02
CA GLY A 162 -21.21 11.44 60.77
C GLY A 162 -21.62 9.99 60.86
#